data_AF-A0A7K2ZMU1-F1
#
_entry.id   AF-A0A7K2ZMU1-F1
#
_cell.length_a   1.000
_cell.length_b   1.000
_cell.length_c   1.000
_cell.angle_alpha   90.00
_cell.angle_beta   90.00
_cell.angle_gamma   90.00
#
_symmetry.space_group_name_H-M   'P 1'
#
loop_
_entity.id
_entity.type
_entity.pdbx_description
1 polymer ?
#
loop_
_entity_poly.entity_id
_entity_poly.type
_entity_poly.pdbx_seq_one_letter_code
_entity_poly.pdbx_strand_id
1 'polypeptide(L)'
;AVQLLAPEGGAVVAAAGRLGGDPVLDEEAKRRYKEHLARLDAEIDRAAARDDTRQVEAYDRERQALLDQLRTAAGLGGRSRRLGDETERARKTVTARIRDTLRKLDALHPELAAHLRESVTTGTTCAYRPGDAPDWRL
;
A
#
# COMPACT_ATOMS: atom_id res chain seq x y z
N ALA A 1 37.13 29.52 22.80
CA ALA A 1 37.06 28.77 21.54
C ALA A 1 35.59 28.59 21.15
N VAL A 2 35.25 29.03 19.94
CA VAL A 2 34.03 28.84 19.14
C VAL A 2 32.69 29.38 19.69
N GLN A 3 32.34 30.54 19.11
CA GLN A 3 31.02 31.11 18.93
C GLN A 3 30.49 30.63 17.55
N LEU A 4 29.31 30.02 17.49
CA LEU A 4 28.54 29.76 16.25
C LEU A 4 27.05 29.83 16.61
N LEU A 5 26.40 30.97 16.35
CA LEU A 5 25.56 31.27 15.17
C LEU A 5 24.26 30.45 15.10
N ALA A 6 23.14 31.15 15.23
CA ALA A 6 21.83 30.70 14.79
C ALA A 6 21.85 30.34 13.29
N PRO A 7 20.88 29.52 12.87
CA PRO A 7 20.10 29.97 11.73
C PRO A 7 18.59 29.89 12.03
N GLU A 8 17.99 31.07 11.95
CA GLU A 8 16.69 31.35 11.34
C GLU A 8 16.18 30.19 10.45
N GLY A 9 15.05 29.59 10.82
CA GLY A 9 14.43 28.52 10.03
C GLY A 9 13.17 27.90 10.65
N GLY A 10 12.91 28.16 11.94
CA GLY A 10 11.77 27.55 12.65
C GLY A 10 10.39 28.18 12.38
N ALA A 11 10.32 29.36 11.77
CA ALA A 11 9.06 30.11 11.67
C ALA A 11 8.24 29.84 10.39
N VAL A 12 8.82 29.22 9.35
CA VAL A 12 8.12 29.05 8.06
C VAL A 12 7.30 27.75 8.01
N VAL A 13 7.62 26.76 8.84
CA VAL A 13 6.88 25.47 8.86
C VAL A 13 5.57 25.56 9.66
N ALA A 14 5.43 26.55 10.55
CA ALA A 14 4.21 26.76 11.35
C ALA A 14 3.10 27.53 10.62
N ALA A 15 3.38 28.14 9.46
CA ALA A 15 2.43 29.01 8.76
C ALA A 15 1.53 28.30 7.72
N ALA A 16 1.82 27.04 7.36
CA ALA A 16 0.99 26.28 6.43
C ALA A 16 -0.30 25.72 7.08
N GLY A 17 -0.42 25.80 8.41
CA GLY A 17 -1.59 25.32 9.16
C GLY A 17 -2.77 26.31 9.27
N ARG A 18 -2.72 27.48 8.60
CA ARG A 18 -3.79 28.49 8.69
C ARG A 18 -4.34 28.92 7.33
N LEU A 19 -4.75 27.97 6.51
CA LEU A 19 -5.69 28.23 5.41
C LEU A 19 -6.71 27.06 5.33
N GLY A 20 -7.66 27.09 6.26
CA GLY A 20 -9.06 26.65 6.09
C GLY A 20 -9.37 25.40 5.28
N GLY A 21 -9.01 24.22 5.78
CA GLY A 21 -9.66 22.96 5.44
C GLY A 21 -9.85 22.16 6.72
N ASP A 22 -11.10 21.90 7.11
CA ASP A 22 -11.44 21.19 8.35
C ASP A 22 -10.66 19.86 8.48
N PRO A 23 -10.21 19.47 9.68
CA PRO A 23 -9.61 18.16 9.94
C PRO A 23 -10.46 16.98 9.45
N VAL A 24 -11.79 17.18 9.36
CA VAL A 24 -12.76 16.23 8.82
C VAL A 24 -12.60 16.04 7.31
N LEU A 25 -12.27 17.09 6.56
CA LEU A 25 -11.97 16.99 5.12
C LEU A 25 -10.66 16.21 4.88
N ASP A 26 -9.68 16.34 5.78
CA ASP A 26 -8.43 15.58 5.72
C ASP A 26 -8.67 14.07 5.99
N GLU A 27 -9.53 13.70 6.96
CA GLU A 27 -9.88 12.30 7.20
C GLU A 27 -10.77 11.70 6.09
N GLU A 28 -11.70 12.47 5.52
CA GLU A 28 -12.49 12.03 4.38
C GLU A 28 -11.60 11.82 3.14
N ALA A 29 -10.66 12.73 2.88
CA ALA A 29 -9.69 12.58 1.82
C ALA A 29 -8.84 11.32 2.01
N LYS A 30 -8.28 11.10 3.22
CA LYS A 30 -7.52 9.87 3.55
C LYS A 30 -8.34 8.61 3.33
N ARG A 31 -9.63 8.61 3.70
CA ARG A 31 -10.52 7.47 3.47
C ARG A 31 -10.69 7.18 1.98
N ARG A 32 -10.99 8.19 1.17
CA ARG A 32 -11.13 8.04 -0.30
C ARG A 32 -9.84 7.51 -0.94
N TYR A 33 -8.68 7.99 -0.49
CA TYR A 33 -7.39 7.47 -0.95
C TYR A 33 -7.17 6.01 -0.57
N LYS A 34 -7.48 5.62 0.68
CA LYS A 34 -7.40 4.21 1.13
C LYS A 34 -8.32 3.31 0.31
N GLU A 35 -9.55 3.74 0.06
CA GLU A 35 -10.53 3.01 -0.76
C GLU A 35 -10.02 2.83 -2.20
N HIS A 36 -9.42 3.87 -2.79
CA HIS A 36 -8.84 3.77 -4.14
C HIS A 36 -7.63 2.85 -4.18
N LEU A 37 -6.72 2.91 -3.19
CA LEU A 37 -5.59 1.97 -3.10
C LEU A 37 -6.07 0.52 -2.98
N ALA A 38 -7.10 0.27 -2.16
CA ALA A 38 -7.70 -1.07 -2.00
C ALA A 38 -8.34 -1.55 -3.30
N ARG A 39 -9.01 -0.66 -4.04
CA ARG A 39 -9.57 -0.96 -5.36
C ARG A 39 -8.45 -1.34 -6.35
N LEU A 40 -7.36 -0.59 -6.38
CA LEU A 40 -6.21 -0.90 -7.25
C LEU A 40 -5.57 -2.24 -6.90
N ASP A 41 -5.46 -2.57 -5.60
CA ASP A 41 -4.97 -3.87 -5.15
C ASP A 41 -5.87 -5.01 -5.70
N ALA A 42 -7.19 -4.88 -5.58
CA ALA A 42 -8.13 -5.85 -6.14
C ALA A 42 -8.06 -5.96 -7.68
N GLU A 43 -7.90 -4.85 -8.40
CA GLU A 43 -7.75 -4.90 -9.86
C GLU A 43 -6.42 -5.53 -10.30
N ILE A 44 -5.34 -5.29 -9.55
CA ILE A 44 -4.03 -5.95 -9.76
C ILE A 44 -4.13 -7.45 -9.52
N ASP A 45 -4.89 -7.89 -8.51
CA ASP A 45 -5.17 -9.31 -8.26
C ASP A 45 -5.96 -9.93 -9.40
N ARG A 46 -7.02 -9.27 -9.88
CA ARG A 46 -7.83 -9.76 -11.00
C ARG A 46 -7.05 -9.82 -12.31
N ALA A 47 -6.26 -8.80 -12.62
CA ALA A 47 -5.44 -8.76 -13.82
C ALA A 47 -4.38 -9.88 -13.80
N ALA A 48 -3.72 -10.06 -12.65
CA ALA A 48 -2.73 -11.12 -12.50
C ALA A 48 -3.33 -12.53 -12.57
N ALA A 49 -4.55 -12.73 -12.07
CA ALA A 49 -5.26 -14.01 -12.19
C ALA A 49 -5.59 -14.39 -13.65
N ARG A 50 -5.62 -13.40 -14.56
CA ARG A 50 -5.79 -13.59 -16.01
C ARG A 50 -4.46 -13.56 -16.78
N ASP A 51 -3.33 -13.56 -16.08
CA ASP A 51 -1.97 -13.36 -16.63
C ASP A 51 -1.85 -12.10 -17.52
N ASP A 52 -2.64 -11.05 -17.23
CA ASP A 52 -2.63 -9.78 -17.96
C ASP A 52 -1.57 -8.82 -17.38
N THR A 53 -0.32 -9.09 -17.70
CA THR A 53 0.84 -8.33 -17.21
C THR A 53 0.76 -6.85 -17.54
N ARG A 54 0.23 -6.49 -18.73
CA ARG A 54 0.11 -5.08 -19.14
C ARG A 54 -0.85 -4.33 -18.24
N GLN A 55 -1.97 -4.96 -17.90
CA GLN A 55 -2.96 -4.34 -17.02
C GLN A 55 -2.47 -4.26 -15.57
N VAL A 56 -1.72 -5.25 -15.10
CA VAL A 56 -1.02 -5.20 -13.80
C VAL A 56 -0.09 -3.98 -13.73
N GLU A 57 0.77 -3.80 -14.74
CA GLU A 57 1.71 -2.67 -14.79
C GLU A 57 0.99 -1.31 -14.86
N ALA A 58 -0.15 -1.24 -15.54
CA ALA A 58 -0.97 -0.03 -15.60
C ALA A 58 -1.51 0.35 -14.22
N TYR A 59 -2.12 -0.59 -13.49
CA TYR A 59 -2.64 -0.32 -12.15
C TYR A 59 -1.54 -0.04 -11.13
N ASP A 60 -0.39 -0.71 -11.24
CA ASP A 60 0.78 -0.41 -10.40
C ASP A 60 1.28 1.03 -10.60
N ARG A 61 1.28 1.54 -11.83
CA ARG A 61 1.64 2.95 -12.12
C ARG A 61 0.63 3.91 -11.52
N GLU A 62 -0.66 3.63 -11.65
CA GLU A 62 -1.72 4.45 -11.04
C GLU A 62 -1.58 4.48 -9.52
N ARG A 63 -1.30 3.32 -8.90
CA ARG A 63 -1.09 3.19 -7.46
C ARG A 63 0.10 4.02 -6.99
N GLN A 64 1.23 3.95 -7.69
CA GLN A 64 2.41 4.75 -7.36
C GLN A 64 2.11 6.26 -7.48
N ALA A 65 1.44 6.68 -8.56
CA ALA A 65 1.07 8.08 -8.74
C ALA A 65 0.18 8.60 -7.61
N LEU A 66 -0.77 7.77 -7.14
CA LEU A 66 -1.65 8.12 -6.02
C LEU A 66 -0.86 8.28 -4.71
N LEU A 67 0.12 7.40 -4.46
CA LEU A 67 1.01 7.51 -3.30
C LEU A 67 1.91 8.75 -3.38
N ASP A 68 2.40 9.10 -4.57
CA ASP A 68 3.21 10.30 -4.78
C ASP A 68 2.41 11.59 -4.55
N GLN A 69 1.14 11.62 -4.97
CA GLN A 69 0.22 12.71 -4.66
C GLN A 69 0.00 12.86 -3.15
N LEU A 70 -0.28 11.75 -2.45
CA LEU A 70 -0.44 11.75 -0.99
C LEU A 70 0.79 12.29 -0.25
N ARG A 71 1.98 11.89 -0.69
CA ARG A 71 3.26 12.34 -0.09
C ARG A 71 3.48 13.83 -0.30
N THR A 72 3.16 14.32 -1.50
CA THR A 72 3.28 15.74 -1.86
C THR A 72 2.32 16.58 -1.03
N ALA A 73 1.06 16.16 -0.92
CA ALA A 73 0.04 16.84 -0.12
C ALA A 73 0.41 16.86 1.38
N ALA A 74 1.06 15.81 1.89
CA ALA A 74 1.51 15.74 3.29
C ALA A 74 2.81 16.51 3.58
N GLY A 75 3.48 17.10 2.58
CA GLY A 75 4.73 17.85 2.77
C GLY A 75 5.98 16.99 3.09
N LEU A 76 5.94 15.69 2.83
CA LEU A 76 6.95 14.72 3.30
C LEU A 76 8.07 14.41 2.27
N GLY A 77 8.38 15.36 1.39
CA GLY A 77 9.03 15.15 0.08
C GLY A 77 10.41 14.48 0.00
N GLY A 78 11.11 14.21 1.13
CA GLY A 78 12.46 13.61 1.12
C GLY A 78 12.52 12.20 1.70
N ARG A 79 12.30 12.07 3.02
CA ARG A 79 12.43 10.79 3.76
C ARG A 79 11.30 9.82 3.47
N SER A 80 10.10 10.33 3.17
CA SER A 80 8.93 9.50 2.88
C SER A 80 8.96 8.88 1.49
N ARG A 81 9.71 9.44 0.52
CA ARG A 81 9.87 8.83 -0.81
C ARG A 81 10.56 7.47 -0.70
N ARG A 82 11.67 7.41 0.03
CA ARG A 82 12.43 6.16 0.25
C ARG A 82 11.62 5.10 0.98
N LEU A 83 10.97 5.46 2.10
CA LEU A 83 10.15 4.51 2.86
C LEU A 83 8.95 4.02 2.04
N GLY A 84 8.36 4.91 1.25
CA GLY A 84 7.27 4.61 0.35
C GLY A 84 7.66 3.65 -0.78
N ASP A 85 8.81 3.86 -1.40
CA ASP A 85 9.34 2.98 -2.44
C ASP A 85 9.72 1.60 -1.88
N GLU A 86 10.30 1.55 -0.67
CA GLU A 86 10.58 0.30 0.03
C GLU A 86 9.29 -0.48 0.35
N THR A 87 8.24 0.21 0.81
CA THR A 87 6.92 -0.38 1.08
C THR A 87 6.28 -0.95 -0.19
N GLU A 88 6.29 -0.20 -1.29
CA GLU A 88 5.72 -0.66 -2.55
C GLU A 88 6.49 -1.83 -3.16
N ARG A 89 7.82 -1.79 -3.06
CA ARG A 89 8.66 -2.90 -3.51
C ARG A 89 8.42 -4.16 -2.68
N ALA A 90 8.24 -4.01 -1.36
CA ALA A 90 7.91 -5.11 -0.47
C ALA A 90 6.54 -5.70 -0.83
N ARG A 91 5.50 -4.87 -0.98
CA ARG A 91 4.17 -5.28 -1.45
C ARG A 91 4.27 -6.12 -2.72
N LYS A 92 4.88 -5.60 -3.78
CA LYS A 92 5.00 -6.29 -5.08
C LYS A 92 5.67 -7.66 -4.93
N THR A 93 6.77 -7.69 -4.18
CA THR A 93 7.55 -8.92 -3.97
C THR A 93 6.76 -9.97 -3.18
N VAL A 94 6.10 -9.55 -2.10
CA VAL A 94 5.28 -10.42 -1.24
C VAL A 94 4.08 -10.96 -2.03
N THR A 95 3.34 -10.09 -2.72
CA THR A 95 2.20 -10.48 -3.54
C THR A 95 2.60 -11.48 -4.63
N ALA A 96 3.71 -11.24 -5.34
CA ALA A 96 4.20 -12.15 -6.35
C ALA A 96 4.54 -13.54 -5.78
N ARG A 97 5.21 -13.59 -4.62
CA ARG A 97 5.56 -14.85 -3.95
C ARG A 97 4.34 -15.62 -3.45
N ILE A 98 3.35 -14.92 -2.87
CA ILE A 98 2.11 -15.54 -2.43
C ILE A 98 1.39 -16.17 -3.63
N ARG A 99 1.26 -15.43 -4.74
CA ARG A 99 0.62 -15.95 -5.97
C ARG A 99 1.36 -17.15 -6.55
N ASP A 100 2.68 -17.11 -6.63
CA ASP A 100 3.49 -18.25 -7.09
C ASP A 100 3.29 -19.49 -6.20
N THR A 101 3.24 -19.29 -4.89
CA THR A 101 2.98 -20.36 -3.93
C THR A 101 1.57 -20.94 -4.09
N LEU A 102 0.55 -20.10 -4.24
CA LEU A 102 -0.83 -20.54 -4.45
C LEU A 102 -1.02 -21.30 -5.77
N ARG A 103 -0.29 -20.88 -6.84
CA ARG A 103 -0.27 -21.59 -8.12
C ARG A 103 0.35 -22.98 -8.00
N LYS A 104 1.41 -23.12 -7.20
CA LYS A 104 2.02 -24.43 -6.90
C LYS A 104 1.10 -25.31 -6.06
N LEU A 105 0.39 -24.71 -5.09
CA LEU A 105 -0.57 -25.42 -4.25
C LEU A 105 -1.77 -25.93 -5.03
N ASP A 106 -2.18 -25.29 -6.13
CA ASP A 106 -3.29 -25.80 -6.95
C ASP A 106 -3.09 -27.25 -7.41
N ALA A 107 -1.84 -27.63 -7.71
CA ALA A 107 -1.51 -28.98 -8.17
C ALA A 107 -1.42 -30.00 -7.02
N LEU A 108 -1.15 -29.55 -5.78
CA LEU A 108 -0.89 -30.42 -4.64
C LEU A 108 -2.09 -30.53 -3.68
N HIS A 109 -2.77 -29.41 -3.44
CA HIS A 109 -3.88 -29.30 -2.52
C HIS A 109 -4.82 -28.14 -2.92
N PRO A 110 -5.75 -28.37 -3.87
CA PRO A 110 -6.61 -27.31 -4.40
C PRO A 110 -7.53 -26.68 -3.35
N GLU A 111 -8.01 -27.46 -2.37
CA GLU A 111 -8.85 -26.94 -1.28
C GLU A 111 -8.10 -25.94 -0.39
N LEU A 112 -6.83 -26.23 -0.03
CA LEU A 112 -5.99 -25.31 0.72
C LEU A 112 -5.68 -24.05 -0.08
N ALA A 113 -5.39 -24.19 -1.38
CA ALA A 113 -5.16 -23.05 -2.26
C ALA A 113 -6.40 -22.15 -2.35
N ALA A 114 -7.60 -22.73 -2.45
CA ALA A 114 -8.86 -21.99 -2.45
C ALA A 114 -9.08 -21.25 -1.13
N HIS A 115 -8.90 -21.92 0.01
CA HIS A 115 -9.00 -21.30 1.34
C HIS A 115 -8.05 -20.11 1.49
N LEU A 116 -6.78 -20.26 1.10
CA LEU A 116 -5.80 -19.19 1.20
C LEU A 116 -6.10 -18.02 0.27
N ARG A 117 -6.67 -18.25 -0.92
CA ARG A 117 -7.12 -17.16 -1.81
C ARG A 117 -8.26 -16.35 -1.20
N GLU A 118 -9.15 -16.99 -0.46
CA GLU A 118 -10.29 -16.33 0.19
C GLU A 118 -9.88 -15.60 1.47
N SER A 119 -8.93 -16.17 2.22
CA SER A 119 -8.55 -15.68 3.54
C SER A 119 -7.30 -14.79 3.57
N VAL A 120 -6.43 -14.83 2.56
CA VAL A 120 -5.23 -13.98 2.50
C VAL A 120 -5.52 -12.72 1.69
N THR A 121 -5.46 -11.57 2.35
CA THR A 121 -5.53 -10.27 1.66
C THR A 121 -4.11 -9.77 1.40
N THR A 122 -3.77 -9.57 0.12
CA THR A 122 -2.54 -8.92 -0.29
C THR A 122 -2.80 -7.45 -0.63
N GLY A 123 -2.03 -6.55 -0.03
CA GLY A 123 -2.13 -5.10 -0.22
C GLY A 123 -0.97 -4.41 0.48
N THR A 124 -1.15 -3.17 0.94
CA THR A 124 -0.13 -2.49 1.77
C THR A 124 0.22 -3.30 3.04
N THR A 125 -0.75 -4.03 3.58
CA THR A 125 -0.55 -4.98 4.69
C THR A 125 -1.04 -6.35 4.25
N CYS A 126 -0.15 -7.34 4.32
CA CYS A 126 -0.53 -8.74 4.13
C CYS A 126 -1.16 -9.27 5.42
N ALA A 127 -2.34 -9.85 5.32
CA ALA A 127 -3.06 -10.39 6.48
C ALA A 127 -3.79 -11.67 6.12
N TYR A 128 -3.84 -12.59 7.08
CA TYR A 128 -4.68 -13.78 7.06
C TYR A 128 -5.94 -13.52 7.88
N ARG A 129 -7.09 -13.57 7.23
CA ARG A 129 -8.42 -13.28 7.75
C ARG A 129 -9.41 -14.35 7.25
N PRO A 130 -9.36 -15.57 7.80
CA PRO A 130 -10.34 -16.59 7.46
C PRO A 130 -11.73 -16.18 7.95
N GLY A 131 -12.77 -16.43 7.15
CA GLY A 131 -14.16 -16.24 7.58
C GLY A 131 -14.49 -17.22 8.70
N ASP A 132 -14.35 -18.52 8.41
CA ASP A 132 -14.34 -19.59 9.40
C ASP A 132 -12.92 -20.15 9.51
N ALA A 133 -12.31 -20.02 10.69
CA ALA A 133 -10.98 -20.57 10.92
C ALA A 133 -11.05 -22.11 10.96
N PRO A 134 -10.30 -22.84 10.12
CA PRO A 134 -10.29 -24.30 10.18
C PRO A 134 -9.63 -24.80 11.48
N ASP A 135 -10.06 -25.96 11.95
CA ASP A 135 -9.45 -26.67 13.09
C ASP A 135 -8.07 -27.20 12.67
N TRP A 136 -7.02 -26.42 12.94
CA TRP A 136 -5.64 -26.81 12.65
C TRP A 136 -5.17 -27.85 13.66
N ARG A 137 -4.75 -29.02 13.17
CA ARG A 137 -4.05 -30.03 13.97
C ARG A 137 -2.61 -30.10 13.50
N LEU A 138 -1.69 -29.86 14.43
CA LEU A 138 -0.23 -29.92 14.22
C LEU A 138 0.28 -31.35 14.32
#